data_AF-O13899-F1
#
_entry.id   AF-O13899-F1
#
_cell.length_a   1.000
_cell.length_b   1.000
_cell.length_c   1.000
_cell.angle_alpha   90.00
_cell.angle_beta   90.00
_cell.angle_gamma   90.00
#
_symmetry.space_group_name_H-M   'P 1'
#
loop_
_entity.id
_entity.type
_entity.pdbx_description
1 polymer ?
#
loop_
_entity_poly.entity_id
_entity_poly.type
_entity_poly.pdbx_seq_one_letter_code
_entity_poly.pdbx_strand_id
1 'polypeptide(L)'
;MLHTINYRSWHLAARQLGRSTFRKFTTESSTKSPIADVCFAFDSIDGVLIRGGRGLKEGTKTLKFLQKNNIPFILLTNGGGMHESVRAQRLSKTLSVSLTEDDFCQSHTPFRALADKYKHVLVLGGKDNSVRETAEKYGFKSVINELDVIAKLGTPFWPFTSFNEEDIKDAKDFDVTRPIEAVFTYVDPVRLGLDLQLVMELGQSKNGVLGTVSKTANEGPDIYFSNADLIWPNEYPLPRLGQGAFAICCESVFKELTGKDLRNTKYGKPHKLTYDYAKNILMKKHKTLGITNPPKEIFMVGDNPESDIRGANNYGWTSILVRTGIFQGDNSPKYSAKHVSDNVWEGVRWALSKHVPAAKLNKSMGEVRGFHTSSRVLNTVTKSNNSKPIQRPLRENIFTLPNLLTFSRLLSAPLIAYLYIYDYTKAAACFFLYAGFTDLVDGYIARKFDLGSIAGTVLDPLADKTLMTCLTICLAVRETMPLTLASLIIGRDVLLVSAVSYLRYKSLPAPKTFRRFFDFAIPTTELKPTRISKWNTALQLLLLGLLITEPILPFDASFAKSPLFYIVGCTTIASGASYCISRNTFRNIGKSKLQ
;
A
#
# COMPACT_ATOMS: atom_id res chain seq x y z
N MET A 1 47.20 -1.19 15.80
CA MET A 1 46.70 -2.57 16.01
C MET A 1 45.61 -2.85 15.00
N LEU A 2 45.98 -3.47 13.88
CA LEU A 2 45.06 -3.88 12.84
C LEU A 2 44.29 -5.12 13.31
N HIS A 3 43.01 -4.95 13.67
CA HIS A 3 42.12 -6.07 13.98
C HIS A 3 41.85 -6.86 12.69
N THR A 4 42.68 -7.87 12.46
CA THR A 4 42.45 -8.92 11.47
C THR A 4 41.21 -9.71 11.90
N ILE A 5 40.14 -9.54 11.15
CA ILE A 5 38.89 -10.28 11.29
C ILE A 5 39.20 -11.75 11.00
N ASN A 6 39.27 -12.54 12.07
CA ASN A 6 39.69 -13.93 12.05
C ASN A 6 38.56 -14.80 11.47
N TYR A 7 38.67 -15.13 10.18
CA TYR A 7 37.73 -15.96 9.39
C TYR A 7 37.54 -17.42 9.90
N ARG A 8 38.08 -17.78 11.08
CA ARG A 8 38.02 -19.16 11.60
C ARG A 8 36.68 -19.57 12.21
N SER A 9 35.73 -18.67 12.47
CA SER A 9 34.42 -19.05 13.03
C SER A 9 33.45 -19.64 11.99
N TRP A 10 33.63 -19.36 10.70
CA TRP A 10 32.72 -19.87 9.66
C TRP A 10 32.96 -21.34 9.30
N HIS A 11 34.19 -21.85 9.48
CA HIS A 11 34.49 -23.26 9.19
C HIS A 11 34.04 -24.24 10.27
N LEU A 12 33.80 -23.80 11.51
CA LEU A 12 33.26 -24.67 12.56
C LEU A 12 31.75 -24.87 12.44
N ALA A 13 31.00 -23.82 12.06
CA ALA A 13 29.58 -23.94 11.75
C ALA A 13 29.33 -24.85 10.53
N ALA A 14 30.19 -24.77 9.51
CA ALA A 14 30.13 -25.67 8.36
C ALA A 14 30.46 -27.13 8.71
N ARG A 15 31.34 -27.39 9.70
CA ARG A 15 31.66 -28.76 10.13
C ARG A 15 30.60 -29.40 11.00
N GLN A 16 29.84 -28.65 11.80
CA GLN A 16 28.73 -29.23 12.56
C GLN A 16 27.54 -29.66 11.69
N LEU A 17 27.36 -29.04 10.51
CA LEU A 17 26.38 -29.50 9.53
C LEU A 17 26.83 -30.74 8.74
N GLY A 18 28.11 -31.11 8.79
CA GLY A 18 28.69 -32.22 8.02
C GLY A 18 28.61 -33.61 8.66
N ARG A 19 28.01 -33.77 9.85
CA ARG A 19 27.96 -35.06 10.57
C ARG A 19 26.57 -35.59 10.92
N SER A 20 25.52 -35.02 10.34
CA SER A 20 24.26 -35.77 10.25
C SER A 20 24.46 -36.86 9.20
N THR A 21 24.62 -38.10 9.68
CA THR A 21 24.47 -39.30 8.86
C THR A 21 23.11 -39.25 8.20
N PHE A 22 23.06 -38.67 6.99
CA PHE A 22 21.94 -38.84 6.08
C PHE A 22 21.93 -40.32 5.72
N ARG A 23 21.22 -41.11 6.52
CA ARG A 23 20.66 -42.38 6.06
C ARG A 23 19.97 -42.02 4.76
N LYS A 24 20.51 -42.53 3.65
CA LYS A 24 19.85 -42.53 2.35
C LYS A 24 18.51 -43.24 2.55
N PHE A 25 17.49 -42.49 2.96
CA PHE A 25 16.14 -42.85 2.60
C PHE A 25 16.10 -42.63 1.09
N THR A 26 16.40 -43.68 0.35
CA THR A 26 15.81 -43.90 -0.96
C THR A 26 14.30 -43.98 -0.73
N THR A 27 13.66 -42.84 -0.46
CA THR A 27 12.27 -42.71 -0.84
C THR A 27 12.33 -42.74 -2.35
N GLU A 28 12.14 -43.93 -2.91
CA GLU A 28 11.46 -44.05 -4.19
C GLU A 28 10.33 -43.03 -4.12
N SER A 29 10.51 -41.92 -4.83
CA SER A 29 9.38 -41.07 -5.18
C SER A 29 8.56 -41.96 -6.10
N SER A 30 7.74 -42.83 -5.51
CA SER A 30 6.60 -43.38 -6.21
C SER A 30 5.79 -42.14 -6.55
N THR A 31 6.06 -41.56 -7.72
CA THR A 31 5.24 -40.52 -8.30
C THR A 31 3.89 -41.19 -8.47
N LYS A 32 3.03 -41.06 -7.44
CA LYS A 32 1.69 -41.63 -7.48
C LYS A 32 1.08 -41.11 -8.76
N SER A 33 0.78 -42.02 -9.68
CA SER A 33 0.12 -41.67 -10.93
C SER A 33 -1.14 -40.87 -10.57
N PRO A 34 -1.41 -39.78 -11.31
CA PRO A 34 -2.56 -38.96 -11.01
C PRO A 34 -3.83 -39.82 -10.99
N ILE A 35 -4.76 -39.51 -10.10
CA ILE A 35 -5.99 -40.30 -9.98
C ILE A 35 -6.88 -40.21 -11.23
N ALA A 36 -6.65 -39.19 -12.07
CA ALA A 36 -7.33 -38.91 -13.33
C ALA A 36 -6.38 -38.17 -14.30
N ASP A 37 -6.50 -38.47 -15.60
CA ASP A 37 -5.75 -37.82 -16.68
C ASP A 37 -6.43 -36.52 -17.11
N VAL A 38 -6.61 -35.57 -16.17
CA VAL A 38 -7.29 -34.29 -16.41
C VAL A 38 -6.47 -33.13 -15.86
N CYS A 39 -6.74 -31.94 -16.38
CA CYS A 39 -6.12 -30.71 -15.89
C CYS A 39 -7.16 -29.65 -15.53
N PHE A 40 -6.76 -28.71 -14.68
CA PHE A 40 -7.62 -27.59 -14.28
C PHE A 40 -6.97 -26.24 -14.55
N ALA A 41 -7.76 -25.28 -15.02
CA ALA A 41 -7.48 -23.87 -14.91
C ALA A 41 -8.51 -23.25 -13.97
N PHE A 42 -8.06 -22.39 -13.07
CA PHE A 42 -8.93 -21.67 -12.14
C PHE A 42 -8.82 -20.18 -12.41
N ASP A 43 -9.94 -19.46 -12.44
CA ASP A 43 -9.85 -18.05 -12.09
C ASP A 43 -9.34 -17.97 -10.64
N SER A 44 -8.27 -17.21 -10.45
CA SER A 44 -7.62 -17.09 -9.13
C SER A 44 -8.04 -15.84 -8.37
N ILE A 45 -8.92 -15.02 -8.96
CA ILE A 45 -9.44 -13.77 -8.40
C ILE A 45 -10.63 -14.02 -7.45
N ASP A 46 -11.04 -12.92 -6.80
CA ASP A 46 -12.23 -12.78 -5.97
C ASP A 46 -13.45 -13.46 -6.60
N GLY A 47 -13.88 -14.57 -6.00
CA GLY A 47 -15.05 -15.32 -6.43
C GLY A 47 -14.83 -16.82 -6.55
N VAL A 48 -13.59 -17.30 -6.74
CA VAL A 48 -13.32 -18.74 -6.96
C VAL A 48 -12.41 -19.34 -5.88
N LEU A 49 -11.21 -18.76 -5.69
CA LEU A 49 -10.24 -19.24 -4.69
C LEU A 49 -10.10 -18.29 -3.51
N ILE A 50 -10.28 -17.00 -3.74
CA ILE A 50 -10.20 -15.93 -2.74
C ILE A 50 -11.47 -15.09 -2.78
N ARG A 51 -11.72 -14.30 -1.72
CA ARG A 51 -12.73 -13.23 -1.70
C ARG A 51 -12.30 -12.12 -0.75
N GLY A 52 -12.17 -10.89 -1.25
CA GLY A 52 -11.72 -9.72 -0.50
C GLY A 52 -10.36 -9.95 0.16
N GLY A 53 -9.42 -10.55 -0.57
CA GLY A 53 -8.08 -10.89 -0.09
C GLY A 53 -7.98 -12.06 0.90
N ARG A 54 -9.10 -12.67 1.29
CA ARG A 54 -9.14 -13.87 2.14
C ARG A 54 -9.28 -15.14 1.31
N GLY A 55 -8.55 -16.19 1.66
CA GLY A 55 -8.69 -17.50 1.02
C GLY A 55 -10.02 -18.16 1.37
N LEU A 56 -10.74 -18.67 0.36
CA LEU A 56 -11.92 -19.50 0.58
C LEU A 56 -11.47 -20.87 1.07
N LYS A 57 -12.18 -21.44 2.06
CA LYS A 57 -11.84 -22.74 2.65
C LYS A 57 -11.84 -23.83 1.57
N GLU A 58 -12.83 -23.77 0.69
CA GLU A 58 -13.05 -24.63 -0.46
C GLU A 58 -11.90 -24.49 -1.46
N GLY A 59 -11.43 -23.26 -1.71
CA GLY A 59 -10.28 -22.97 -2.57
C GLY A 59 -8.99 -23.60 -2.05
N THR A 60 -8.65 -23.38 -0.78
CA THR A 60 -7.50 -24.03 -0.13
C THR A 60 -7.61 -25.55 -0.17
N LYS A 61 -8.80 -26.09 0.13
CA LYS A 61 -9.05 -27.53 0.14
C LYS A 61 -8.83 -28.14 -1.24
N THR A 62 -9.35 -27.50 -2.28
CA THR A 62 -9.18 -27.89 -3.69
C THR A 62 -7.71 -27.93 -4.08
N LEU A 63 -6.98 -26.83 -3.91
CA LEU A 63 -5.58 -26.77 -4.36
C LEU A 63 -4.69 -27.78 -3.63
N LYS A 64 -4.86 -27.95 -2.31
CA LYS A 64 -4.15 -28.99 -1.55
C LYS A 64 -4.45 -30.39 -2.07
N PHE A 65 -5.71 -30.67 -2.39
CA PHE A 65 -6.11 -31.95 -2.93
C PHE A 65 -5.48 -32.22 -4.31
N LEU A 66 -5.48 -31.23 -5.22
CA LEU A 66 -4.86 -31.37 -6.54
C LEU A 66 -3.34 -31.61 -6.42
N GLN A 67 -2.65 -30.84 -5.56
CA GLN A 67 -1.22 -31.02 -5.29
C GLN A 67 -0.92 -32.41 -4.71
N LYS A 68 -1.69 -32.85 -3.70
CA LYS A 68 -1.52 -34.19 -3.08
C LYS A 68 -1.69 -35.33 -4.09
N ASN A 69 -2.51 -35.16 -5.11
CA ASN A 69 -2.83 -36.18 -6.11
C ASN A 69 -2.13 -35.96 -7.46
N ASN A 70 -1.14 -35.06 -7.53
CA ASN A 70 -0.41 -34.72 -8.76
C ASN A 70 -1.30 -34.36 -9.95
N ILE A 71 -2.48 -33.74 -9.69
CA ILE A 71 -3.37 -33.29 -10.76
C ILE A 71 -2.89 -31.91 -11.23
N PRO A 72 -2.48 -31.75 -12.50
CA PRO A 72 -1.94 -30.48 -12.97
C PRO A 72 -3.01 -29.39 -12.97
N PHE A 73 -2.62 -28.20 -12.50
CA PHE A 73 -3.47 -27.03 -12.59
C PHE A 73 -2.68 -25.74 -12.83
N ILE A 74 -3.35 -24.72 -13.34
CA ILE A 74 -2.86 -23.35 -13.43
C ILE A 74 -3.90 -22.35 -12.91
N LEU A 75 -3.44 -21.15 -12.59
CA LEU A 75 -4.22 -20.01 -12.15
C LEU A 75 -4.29 -18.99 -13.29
N LEU A 76 -5.44 -18.90 -13.95
CA LEU A 76 -5.68 -18.07 -15.13
C LEU A 76 -6.54 -16.85 -14.78
N THR A 77 -5.92 -15.68 -14.70
CA THR A 77 -6.51 -14.45 -14.14
C THR A 77 -6.36 -13.26 -15.06
N ASN A 78 -7.41 -12.43 -15.14
CA ASN A 78 -7.37 -11.13 -15.83
C ASN A 78 -6.77 -10.00 -15.01
N GLY A 79 -6.53 -10.22 -13.71
CA GLY A 79 -5.79 -9.29 -12.87
C GLY A 79 -4.28 -9.42 -13.08
N GLY A 80 -3.60 -8.29 -12.95
CA GLY A 80 -2.16 -8.16 -13.23
C GLY A 80 -1.50 -7.08 -12.37
N GLY A 81 -0.53 -6.39 -12.95
CA GLY A 81 0.19 -5.26 -12.33
C GLY A 81 1.42 -5.65 -11.52
N MET A 82 1.74 -6.94 -11.44
CA MET A 82 2.88 -7.46 -10.69
C MET A 82 3.34 -8.80 -11.26
N HIS A 83 4.63 -9.08 -11.14
CA HIS A 83 5.23 -10.33 -11.61
C HIS A 83 4.62 -11.58 -10.93
N GLU A 84 4.53 -12.68 -11.67
CA GLU A 84 3.93 -13.95 -11.22
C GLU A 84 4.54 -14.45 -9.93
N SER A 85 5.86 -14.31 -9.76
CA SER A 85 6.56 -14.74 -8.53
C SER A 85 6.03 -14.04 -7.28
N VAL A 86 5.69 -12.75 -7.38
CA VAL A 86 5.16 -11.97 -6.25
C VAL A 86 3.71 -12.37 -5.96
N ARG A 87 2.92 -12.63 -7.02
CA ARG A 87 1.56 -13.16 -6.90
C ARG A 87 1.57 -14.55 -6.25
N ALA A 88 2.47 -15.43 -6.69
CA ALA A 88 2.65 -16.77 -6.18
C ALA A 88 2.97 -16.79 -4.69
N GLN A 89 3.91 -15.94 -4.24
CA GLN A 89 4.22 -15.82 -2.82
C GLN A 89 3.01 -15.34 -1.99
N ARG A 90 2.27 -14.34 -2.48
CA ARG A 90 1.08 -13.83 -1.80
C ARG A 90 -0.01 -14.89 -1.69
N LEU A 91 -0.38 -15.54 -2.79
CA LEU A 91 -1.44 -16.55 -2.78
C LEU A 91 -1.04 -17.82 -2.05
N SER A 92 0.24 -18.21 -2.10
CA SER A 92 0.76 -19.33 -1.29
C SER A 92 0.47 -19.11 0.20
N LYS A 93 0.72 -17.90 0.69
CA LYS A 93 0.43 -17.52 2.07
C LYS A 93 -1.08 -17.48 2.34
N THR A 94 -1.86 -16.83 1.48
CA THR A 94 -3.31 -16.68 1.66
C THR A 94 -4.04 -18.02 1.65
N LEU A 95 -3.66 -18.94 0.77
CA LEU A 95 -4.31 -20.24 0.59
C LEU A 95 -3.61 -21.38 1.34
N SER A 96 -2.47 -21.11 1.99
CA SER A 96 -1.66 -22.11 2.69
C SER A 96 -1.27 -23.30 1.80
N VAL A 97 -0.81 -23.00 0.58
CA VAL A 97 -0.33 -23.96 -0.44
C VAL A 97 1.01 -23.48 -0.99
N SER A 98 1.76 -24.35 -1.67
CA SER A 98 3.02 -23.98 -2.31
C SER A 98 2.78 -23.67 -3.78
N LEU A 99 2.75 -22.40 -4.16
CA LEU A 99 2.63 -21.95 -5.56
C LEU A 99 3.93 -21.30 -6.04
N THR A 100 4.19 -21.44 -7.33
CA THR A 100 5.35 -20.91 -8.05
C THR A 100 4.92 -20.05 -9.23
N GLU A 101 5.85 -19.35 -9.87
CA GLU A 101 5.55 -18.55 -11.06
C GLU A 101 4.99 -19.37 -12.24
N ASP A 102 5.41 -20.64 -12.37
CA ASP A 102 4.93 -21.57 -13.40
C ASP A 102 3.48 -22.03 -13.14
N ASP A 103 2.86 -21.61 -12.04
CA ASP A 103 1.45 -21.88 -11.74
C ASP A 103 0.51 -20.79 -12.27
N PHE A 104 1.03 -19.66 -12.76
CA PHE A 104 0.23 -18.48 -13.10
C PHE A 104 0.24 -18.14 -14.58
N CYS A 105 -0.95 -17.79 -15.09
CA CYS A 105 -1.14 -17.04 -16.31
C CYS A 105 -1.98 -15.80 -15.97
N GLN A 106 -1.31 -14.68 -15.76
CA GLN A 106 -1.93 -13.36 -15.59
C GLN A 106 -2.23 -12.72 -16.94
N SER A 107 -3.02 -11.65 -16.93
CA SER A 107 -3.41 -10.88 -18.12
C SER A 107 -2.23 -10.48 -18.99
N HIS A 108 -1.13 -10.02 -18.36
CA HIS A 108 0.08 -9.56 -19.03
C HIS A 108 1.15 -10.64 -19.20
N THR A 109 0.99 -11.86 -18.69
CA THR A 109 1.98 -12.95 -18.88
C THR A 109 2.31 -13.20 -20.36
N PRO A 110 1.34 -13.17 -21.30
CA PRO A 110 1.65 -13.30 -22.73
C PRO A 110 2.60 -12.24 -23.28
N PHE A 111 2.71 -11.05 -22.66
CA PHE A 111 3.67 -10.02 -23.09
C PHE A 111 5.11 -10.47 -23.01
N ARG A 112 5.42 -11.49 -22.19
CA ARG A 112 6.75 -12.11 -22.13
C ARG A 112 7.22 -12.60 -23.51
N ALA A 113 6.32 -13.10 -24.34
CA ALA A 113 6.65 -13.56 -25.69
C ALA A 113 6.97 -12.42 -26.67
N LEU A 114 6.72 -11.17 -26.29
CA LEU A 114 6.96 -9.99 -27.13
C LEU A 114 8.28 -9.28 -26.83
N ALA A 115 9.02 -9.73 -25.80
CA ALA A 115 10.29 -9.13 -25.39
C ALA A 115 11.43 -9.31 -26.42
N ASP A 116 11.35 -10.35 -27.27
CA ASP A 116 12.29 -10.52 -28.39
C ASP A 116 11.95 -9.60 -29.57
N LYS A 117 10.66 -9.25 -29.72
CA LYS A 117 10.15 -8.39 -30.79
C LYS A 117 10.40 -6.91 -30.50
N TYR A 118 10.19 -6.48 -29.25
CA TYR A 118 10.31 -5.07 -28.85
C TYR A 118 11.33 -4.88 -27.73
N LYS A 119 12.18 -3.86 -27.86
CA LYS A 119 13.28 -3.60 -26.91
C LYS A 119 13.08 -2.32 -26.11
N HIS A 120 12.68 -1.21 -26.75
CA HIS A 120 12.35 0.06 -26.11
C HIS A 120 10.85 0.27 -26.06
N VAL A 121 10.26 0.21 -24.86
CA VAL A 121 8.81 0.12 -24.69
C VAL A 121 8.30 1.06 -23.60
N LEU A 122 7.08 1.55 -23.77
CA LEU A 122 6.32 2.24 -22.72
C LEU A 122 5.39 1.25 -22.04
N VAL A 123 5.42 1.21 -20.71
CA VAL A 123 4.48 0.42 -19.90
C VAL A 123 3.58 1.33 -19.10
N LEU A 124 2.29 0.98 -19.08
CA LEU A 124 1.22 1.76 -18.47
C LEU A 124 0.46 0.91 -17.43
N GLY A 125 -0.23 1.62 -16.54
CA GLY A 125 -1.02 1.02 -15.48
C GLY A 125 -0.26 0.80 -14.18
N GLY A 126 -1.04 0.62 -13.10
CA GLY A 126 -0.51 0.39 -11.76
C GLY A 126 -0.22 1.69 -11.03
N LYS A 127 0.12 1.56 -9.74
CA LYS A 127 0.32 2.70 -8.81
C LYS A 127 1.78 2.96 -8.47
N ASP A 128 2.66 2.05 -8.84
CA ASP A 128 4.04 1.96 -8.41
C ASP A 128 4.89 1.30 -9.50
N ASN A 129 6.19 1.16 -9.25
CA ASN A 129 7.15 0.66 -10.24
C ASN A 129 7.04 -0.85 -10.55
N SER A 130 6.08 -1.58 -9.94
CA SER A 130 5.94 -3.03 -10.11
C SER A 130 5.74 -3.44 -11.57
N VAL A 131 5.05 -2.62 -12.37
CA VAL A 131 4.81 -2.89 -13.79
C VAL A 131 6.13 -2.81 -14.58
N ARG A 132 6.95 -1.78 -14.34
CA ARG A 132 8.28 -1.68 -14.95
C ARG A 132 9.15 -2.87 -14.58
N GLU A 133 9.23 -3.20 -13.29
CA GLU A 133 10.02 -4.33 -12.81
C GLU A 133 9.56 -5.66 -13.43
N THR A 134 8.25 -5.80 -13.66
CA THR A 134 7.68 -6.99 -14.31
C THR A 134 8.11 -7.06 -15.78
N ALA A 135 8.03 -5.95 -16.51
CA ALA A 135 8.47 -5.90 -17.91
C ALA A 135 10.00 -6.13 -18.04
N GLU A 136 10.81 -5.54 -17.17
CA GLU A 136 12.26 -5.79 -17.14
C GLU A 136 12.57 -7.27 -16.88
N LYS A 137 11.84 -7.93 -15.97
CA LYS A 137 11.96 -9.39 -15.73
C LYS A 137 11.51 -10.24 -16.91
N TYR A 138 10.59 -9.76 -17.74
CA TYR A 138 10.20 -10.45 -18.99
C TYR A 138 11.27 -10.34 -20.07
N GLY A 139 12.23 -9.44 -19.93
CA GLY A 139 13.38 -9.32 -20.83
C GLY A 139 13.37 -8.06 -21.70
N PHE A 140 12.36 -7.18 -21.56
CA PHE A 140 12.36 -5.88 -22.23
C PHE A 140 13.58 -5.07 -21.79
N LYS A 141 14.38 -4.59 -22.75
CA LYS A 141 15.71 -4.03 -22.48
C LYS A 141 15.68 -2.60 -21.97
N SER A 142 14.69 -1.83 -22.40
CA SER A 142 14.51 -0.45 -22.00
C SER A 142 13.02 -0.19 -21.81
N VAL A 143 12.66 0.07 -20.56
CA VAL A 143 11.26 0.19 -20.12
C VAL A 143 11.08 1.56 -19.49
N ILE A 144 10.25 2.38 -20.12
CA ILE A 144 9.80 3.67 -19.59
C ILE A 144 8.35 3.55 -19.11
N ASN A 145 7.93 4.42 -18.19
CA ASN A 145 6.53 4.51 -17.74
C ASN A 145 6.00 5.95 -17.79
N GLU A 146 4.75 6.13 -17.41
CA GLU A 146 4.06 7.43 -17.44
C GLU A 146 4.72 8.50 -16.55
N LEU A 147 5.32 8.08 -15.44
CA LEU A 147 5.98 8.99 -14.49
C LEU A 147 7.35 9.48 -15.00
N ASP A 148 8.05 8.67 -15.80
CA ASP A 148 9.27 9.12 -16.49
C ASP A 148 8.95 10.27 -17.45
N VAL A 149 7.87 10.12 -18.22
CA VAL A 149 7.47 11.13 -19.20
C VAL A 149 7.11 12.43 -18.50
N ILE A 150 6.37 12.36 -17.39
CA ILE A 150 6.04 13.54 -16.58
C ILE A 150 7.29 14.17 -15.95
N ALA A 151 8.21 13.38 -15.42
CA ALA A 151 9.44 13.91 -14.85
C ALA A 151 10.30 14.62 -15.92
N LYS A 152 10.28 14.13 -17.16
CA LYS A 152 11.06 14.66 -18.27
C LYS A 152 10.42 15.87 -18.97
N LEU A 153 9.12 15.81 -19.25
CA LEU A 153 8.38 16.81 -20.04
C LEU A 153 7.59 17.81 -19.18
N GLY A 154 7.40 17.49 -17.90
CA GLY A 154 6.73 18.37 -16.94
C GLY A 154 5.22 18.51 -17.15
N THR A 155 4.66 19.49 -16.45
CA THR A 155 3.21 19.76 -16.43
C THR A 155 2.59 20.16 -17.77
N PRO A 156 3.29 20.75 -18.77
CA PRO A 156 2.67 21.02 -20.07
C PRO A 156 2.17 19.76 -20.78
N PHE A 157 2.80 18.60 -20.53
CA PHE A 157 2.37 17.33 -21.10
C PHE A 157 1.00 16.89 -20.55
N TRP A 158 0.79 17.05 -19.24
CA TRP A 158 -0.47 16.72 -18.57
C TRP A 158 -0.77 17.74 -17.47
N PRO A 159 -1.52 18.81 -17.78
CA PRO A 159 -1.71 19.94 -16.88
C PRO A 159 -2.75 19.69 -15.77
N PHE A 160 -3.48 18.58 -15.83
CA PHE A 160 -4.63 18.31 -14.97
C PHE A 160 -4.28 17.58 -13.67
N THR A 161 -3.02 17.20 -13.47
CA THR A 161 -2.57 16.54 -12.24
C THR A 161 -1.25 17.14 -11.80
N SER A 162 -1.17 17.54 -10.53
CA SER A 162 0.08 17.95 -9.91
C SER A 162 0.84 16.72 -9.42
N PHE A 163 2.15 16.71 -9.67
CA PHE A 163 3.05 15.64 -9.23
C PHE A 163 4.03 16.23 -8.24
N ASN A 164 4.16 15.59 -7.08
CA ASN A 164 5.19 15.94 -6.11
C ASN A 164 6.42 15.05 -6.30
N GLU A 165 7.53 15.39 -5.64
CA GLU A 165 8.78 14.63 -5.72
C GLU A 165 8.63 13.15 -5.34
N GLU A 166 7.69 12.79 -4.44
CA GLU A 166 7.45 11.40 -4.05
C GLU A 166 6.76 10.61 -5.18
N ASP A 167 5.93 11.27 -6.00
CA ASP A 167 5.26 10.62 -7.14
C ASP A 167 6.26 10.25 -8.24
N ILE A 168 7.30 11.08 -8.45
CA ILE A 168 8.31 10.90 -9.50
C ILE A 168 9.66 10.39 -8.97
N LYS A 169 9.74 9.96 -7.72
CA LYS A 169 11.02 9.56 -7.08
C LYS A 169 11.73 8.39 -7.78
N ASP A 170 10.95 7.50 -8.39
CA ASP A 170 11.42 6.29 -9.09
C ASP A 170 11.49 6.52 -10.61
N ALA A 171 11.26 7.76 -11.07
CA ALA A 171 11.32 8.12 -12.47
C ALA A 171 12.75 7.98 -13.01
N LYS A 172 12.89 7.36 -14.17
CA LYS A 172 14.16 7.20 -14.88
C LYS A 172 14.23 8.23 -16.01
N ASP A 173 15.43 8.78 -16.20
CA ASP A 173 15.69 9.61 -17.37
C ASP A 173 15.71 8.74 -18.65
N PHE A 174 15.31 9.33 -19.77
CA PHE A 174 15.31 8.68 -21.07
C PHE A 174 15.45 9.71 -22.20
N ASP A 175 15.85 9.23 -23.38
CA ASP A 175 15.94 10.03 -24.59
C ASP A 175 14.56 10.11 -25.26
N VAL A 176 13.94 11.29 -25.22
CA VAL A 176 12.63 11.57 -25.82
C VAL A 176 12.63 11.46 -27.34
N THR A 177 13.81 11.53 -27.99
CA THR A 177 13.95 11.39 -29.44
C THR A 177 14.04 9.93 -29.89
N ARG A 178 14.23 8.99 -28.94
CA ARG A 178 14.30 7.57 -29.24
C ARG A 178 12.90 7.01 -29.52
N PRO A 179 12.68 6.33 -30.66
CA PRO A 179 11.41 5.68 -30.98
C PRO A 179 10.98 4.65 -29.94
N ILE A 180 9.79 4.82 -29.36
CA ILE A 180 9.11 3.79 -28.57
C ILE A 180 8.51 2.78 -29.55
N GLU A 181 8.85 1.50 -29.40
CA GLU A 181 8.50 0.46 -30.36
C GLU A 181 7.10 -0.14 -30.09
N ALA A 182 6.66 -0.13 -28.83
CA ALA A 182 5.37 -0.64 -28.40
C ALA A 182 4.92 -0.01 -27.07
N VAL A 183 3.59 0.06 -26.87
CA VAL A 183 2.95 0.51 -25.63
C VAL A 183 2.18 -0.65 -25.01
N PHE A 184 2.42 -0.94 -23.73
CA PHE A 184 1.82 -2.06 -23.02
C PHE A 184 1.06 -1.60 -21.77
N THR A 185 -0.25 -1.81 -21.73
CA THR A 185 -1.05 -1.55 -20.53
C THR A 185 -1.18 -2.84 -19.71
N TYR A 186 -0.43 -2.95 -18.62
CA TYR A 186 -0.30 -4.20 -17.82
C TYR A 186 -1.43 -4.41 -16.81
N VAL A 187 -2.07 -3.33 -16.37
CA VAL A 187 -3.19 -3.31 -15.43
C VAL A 187 -3.94 -1.98 -15.59
N ASP A 188 -5.07 -1.82 -14.91
CA ASP A 188 -5.83 -0.58 -14.91
C ASP A 188 -4.96 0.65 -14.59
N PRO A 189 -5.03 1.71 -15.42
CA PRO A 189 -4.44 3.01 -15.11
C PRO A 189 -4.98 3.59 -13.81
N VAL A 190 -4.07 4.03 -12.93
CA VAL A 190 -4.43 4.87 -11.78
C VAL A 190 -4.73 6.30 -12.21
N ARG A 191 -4.03 6.77 -13.26
CA ARG A 191 -4.12 8.13 -13.80
C ARG A 191 -4.69 8.09 -15.21
N LEU A 192 -5.96 7.69 -15.32
CA LEU A 192 -6.63 7.40 -16.59
C LEU A 192 -6.39 8.45 -17.69
N GLY A 193 -6.45 9.74 -17.34
CA GLY A 193 -6.24 10.83 -18.30
C GLY A 193 -4.79 10.95 -18.79
N LEU A 194 -3.80 10.77 -17.92
CA LEU A 194 -2.39 10.78 -18.30
C LEU A 194 -2.06 9.61 -19.23
N ASP A 195 -2.46 8.40 -18.85
CA ASP A 195 -2.22 7.21 -19.65
C ASP A 195 -2.95 7.31 -21.00
N LEU A 196 -4.17 7.88 -21.02
CA LEU A 196 -4.90 8.16 -22.26
C LEU A 196 -4.13 9.14 -23.14
N GLN A 197 -3.62 10.25 -22.58
CA GLN A 197 -2.82 11.22 -23.32
C GLN A 197 -1.58 10.58 -23.96
N LEU A 198 -0.88 9.71 -23.22
CA LEU A 198 0.28 8.97 -23.73
C LEU A 198 -0.08 8.04 -24.90
N VAL A 199 -1.21 7.32 -24.79
CA VAL A 199 -1.67 6.45 -25.88
C VAL A 199 -2.07 7.28 -27.10
N MET A 200 -2.71 8.44 -26.92
CA MET A 200 -3.09 9.32 -28.03
C MET A 200 -1.88 9.94 -28.72
N GLU A 201 -0.88 10.38 -27.95
CA GLU A 201 0.33 10.97 -28.49
C GLU A 201 1.14 9.94 -29.26
N LEU A 202 1.36 8.76 -28.69
CA LEU A 202 2.12 7.71 -29.36
C LEU A 202 1.36 7.08 -30.53
N GLY A 203 0.05 6.83 -30.39
CA GLY A 203 -0.76 6.32 -31.49
C GLY A 203 -0.71 7.24 -32.73
N GLN A 204 -0.64 8.56 -32.53
CA GLN A 204 -0.54 9.54 -33.60
C GLN A 204 0.89 9.91 -33.97
N SER A 205 1.90 9.43 -33.23
CA SER A 205 3.29 9.80 -33.44
C SER A 205 3.86 9.34 -34.78
N LYS A 206 4.90 10.02 -35.24
CA LYS A 206 5.71 9.57 -36.36
C LYS A 206 6.74 8.57 -35.85
N ASN A 207 6.50 7.28 -36.12
CA ASN A 207 7.40 6.18 -35.76
C ASN A 207 7.68 6.07 -34.25
N GLY A 208 6.70 6.35 -33.38
CA GLY A 208 6.85 6.16 -31.93
C GLY A 208 7.67 7.22 -31.19
N VAL A 209 8.01 8.35 -31.83
CA VAL A 209 8.76 9.44 -31.20
C VAL A 209 7.78 10.42 -30.52
N LEU A 210 7.93 10.64 -29.22
CA LEU A 210 7.11 11.60 -28.46
C LEU A 210 7.22 13.02 -29.02
N GLY A 211 6.14 13.79 -28.94
CA GLY A 211 6.07 15.15 -29.50
C GLY A 211 6.01 15.25 -31.02
N THR A 212 5.88 14.13 -31.75
CA THR A 212 5.72 14.13 -33.22
C THR A 212 4.31 13.74 -33.63
N VAL A 213 3.92 14.06 -34.88
CA VAL A 213 2.62 13.68 -35.46
C VAL A 213 2.83 13.08 -36.86
N SER A 214 2.31 11.88 -37.07
CA SER A 214 2.22 11.20 -38.36
C SER A 214 1.15 11.85 -39.22
N LYS A 215 1.45 12.08 -40.49
CA LYS A 215 0.46 12.61 -41.46
C LYS A 215 -0.66 11.62 -41.76
N THR A 216 -0.38 10.33 -41.55
CA THR A 216 -1.27 9.23 -41.90
C THR A 216 -1.87 8.55 -40.68
N ALA A 217 -1.44 8.89 -39.46
CA ALA A 217 -1.89 8.28 -38.20
C ALA A 217 -1.80 6.73 -38.19
N ASN A 218 -0.83 6.17 -38.92
CA ASN A 218 -0.59 4.72 -38.99
C ASN A 218 0.89 4.35 -38.76
N GLU A 219 1.73 5.34 -38.42
CA GLU A 219 3.17 5.18 -38.14
C GLU A 219 3.44 5.00 -36.63
N GLY A 220 2.42 5.12 -35.76
CA GLY A 220 2.57 4.95 -34.32
C GLY A 220 2.96 3.51 -33.93
N PRO A 221 3.43 3.28 -32.69
CA PRO A 221 3.85 1.97 -32.23
C PRO A 221 2.67 1.00 -32.09
N ASP A 222 2.97 -0.29 -31.93
CA ASP A 222 1.92 -1.27 -31.62
C ASP A 222 1.42 -1.08 -30.17
N ILE A 223 0.10 -1.07 -29.98
CA ILE A 223 -0.53 -0.83 -28.68
C ILE A 223 -1.15 -2.13 -28.15
N TYR A 224 -0.87 -2.44 -26.90
CA TYR A 224 -1.27 -3.69 -26.26
C TYR A 224 -2.03 -3.43 -24.96
N PHE A 225 -3.19 -4.06 -24.80
CA PHE A 225 -3.94 -4.10 -23.55
C PHE A 225 -3.93 -5.53 -23.00
N SER A 226 -3.48 -5.69 -21.76
CA SER A 226 -3.36 -7.01 -21.13
C SER A 226 -4.73 -7.66 -20.85
N ASN A 227 -5.78 -6.85 -20.68
CA ASN A 227 -7.10 -7.26 -20.27
C ASN A 227 -8.18 -6.44 -21.00
N ALA A 228 -9.21 -7.12 -21.50
CA ALA A 228 -10.33 -6.51 -22.19
C ALA A 228 -11.62 -6.43 -21.35
N ASP A 229 -11.59 -6.86 -20.08
CA ASP A 229 -12.78 -6.83 -19.22
C ASP A 229 -13.26 -5.39 -19.01
N LEU A 230 -14.51 -5.14 -19.43
CA LEU A 230 -15.18 -3.87 -19.17
C LEU A 230 -15.52 -3.70 -17.69
N ILE A 231 -15.92 -4.79 -17.03
CA ILE A 231 -16.35 -4.80 -15.63
C ILE A 231 -15.74 -5.98 -14.86
N TRP A 232 -15.52 -5.78 -13.56
CA TRP A 232 -15.03 -6.81 -12.63
C TRP A 232 -15.57 -6.59 -11.20
N PRO A 233 -15.61 -7.64 -10.34
CA PRO A 233 -16.16 -7.57 -8.99
C PRO A 233 -15.09 -7.25 -7.92
N ASN A 234 -15.47 -6.56 -6.85
CA ASN A 234 -14.69 -6.47 -5.62
C ASN A 234 -15.61 -6.46 -4.40
N GLU A 235 -15.17 -5.95 -3.24
CA GLU A 235 -16.01 -5.86 -2.04
C GLU A 235 -17.18 -4.86 -2.17
N TYR A 236 -17.21 -4.04 -3.22
CA TYR A 236 -18.29 -3.11 -3.46
C TYR A 236 -19.52 -3.83 -4.06
N PRO A 237 -20.77 -3.47 -3.70
CA PRO A 237 -21.97 -4.18 -4.17
C PRO A 237 -22.20 -4.18 -5.68
N LEU A 238 -21.64 -3.22 -6.41
CA LEU A 238 -21.77 -3.08 -7.86
C LEU A 238 -20.43 -3.31 -8.58
N PRO A 239 -20.42 -3.92 -9.78
CA PRO A 239 -19.21 -4.10 -10.57
C PRO A 239 -18.45 -2.79 -10.80
N ARG A 240 -17.12 -2.86 -10.85
CA ARG A 240 -16.22 -1.73 -11.15
C ARG A 240 -15.80 -1.78 -12.60
N LEU A 241 -15.47 -0.62 -13.18
CA LEU A 241 -14.86 -0.57 -14.51
C LEU A 241 -13.47 -1.20 -14.46
N GLY A 242 -13.14 -1.98 -15.50
CA GLY A 242 -11.82 -2.57 -15.71
C GLY A 242 -11.10 -1.94 -16.91
N GLN A 243 -9.94 -2.52 -17.27
CA GLN A 243 -9.07 -2.02 -18.33
C GLN A 243 -9.76 -1.97 -19.70
N GLY A 244 -10.79 -2.79 -19.92
CA GLY A 244 -11.62 -2.71 -21.11
C GLY A 244 -12.27 -1.34 -21.30
N ALA A 245 -12.65 -0.64 -20.22
CA ALA A 245 -13.16 0.73 -20.30
C ALA A 245 -12.07 1.69 -20.82
N PHE A 246 -10.85 1.57 -20.30
CA PHE A 246 -9.71 2.37 -20.77
C PHE A 246 -9.38 2.09 -22.24
N ALA A 247 -9.38 0.82 -22.65
CA ALA A 247 -9.15 0.44 -24.03
C ALA A 247 -10.21 1.02 -24.97
N ILE A 248 -11.49 0.97 -24.58
CA ILE A 248 -12.59 1.61 -25.33
C ILE A 248 -12.39 3.12 -25.43
N CYS A 249 -12.02 3.79 -24.32
CA CYS A 249 -11.71 5.22 -24.36
C CYS A 249 -10.58 5.52 -25.35
N CYS A 250 -9.50 4.74 -25.34
CA CYS A 250 -8.40 4.92 -26.29
C CYS A 250 -8.88 4.74 -27.74
N GLU A 251 -9.66 3.70 -28.01
CA GLU A 251 -10.19 3.44 -29.36
C GLU A 251 -11.10 4.56 -29.84
N SER A 252 -12.06 4.99 -29.01
CA SER A 252 -13.03 6.02 -29.37
C SER A 252 -12.38 7.38 -29.54
N VAL A 253 -11.50 7.79 -28.62
CA VAL A 253 -10.82 9.09 -28.70
C VAL A 253 -9.87 9.13 -29.89
N PHE A 254 -9.12 8.05 -30.15
CA PHE A 254 -8.25 8.00 -31.31
C PHE A 254 -9.02 8.09 -32.63
N LYS A 255 -10.17 7.40 -32.71
CA LYS A 255 -11.06 7.47 -33.88
C LYS A 255 -11.63 8.85 -34.09
N GLU A 256 -12.05 9.53 -33.02
CA GLU A 256 -12.54 10.90 -33.10
C GLU A 256 -11.45 11.87 -33.56
N LEU A 257 -10.21 11.71 -33.07
CA LEU A 257 -9.09 12.59 -33.41
C LEU A 257 -8.55 12.38 -34.83
N THR A 258 -8.59 11.14 -35.35
CA THR A 258 -7.87 10.76 -36.58
C THR A 258 -8.77 10.27 -37.71
N GLY A 259 -10.03 9.96 -37.43
CA GLY A 259 -10.94 9.26 -38.35
C GLY A 259 -10.59 7.79 -38.59
N LYS A 260 -9.63 7.21 -37.85
CA LYS A 260 -9.13 5.84 -38.05
C LYS A 260 -9.26 4.99 -36.79
N ASP A 261 -9.34 3.68 -36.97
CA ASP A 261 -9.35 2.75 -35.84
C ASP A 261 -7.95 2.62 -35.23
N LEU A 262 -7.88 2.62 -33.90
CA LEU A 262 -6.63 2.45 -33.16
C LEU A 262 -6.06 1.05 -33.39
N ARG A 263 -4.83 0.97 -33.92
CA ARG A 263 -4.12 -0.31 -34.06
C ARG A 263 -3.71 -0.85 -32.69
N ASN A 264 -4.51 -1.76 -32.14
CA ASN A 264 -4.22 -2.40 -30.87
C ASN A 264 -4.40 -3.93 -30.90
N THR A 265 -3.91 -4.59 -29.86
CA THR A 265 -4.15 -6.00 -29.58
C THR A 265 -4.53 -6.19 -28.12
N LYS A 266 -5.63 -6.92 -27.87
CA LYS A 266 -6.17 -7.18 -26.54
C LYS A 266 -5.89 -8.62 -26.10
N TYR A 267 -5.44 -8.77 -24.86
CA TYR A 267 -5.20 -10.03 -24.17
C TYR A 267 -6.21 -10.21 -23.02
N GLY A 268 -5.94 -11.18 -22.15
CA GLY A 268 -6.84 -11.60 -21.07
C GLY A 268 -7.93 -12.52 -21.60
N LYS A 269 -8.60 -13.23 -20.70
CA LYS A 269 -9.83 -13.95 -21.00
C LYS A 269 -10.87 -12.97 -21.57
N PRO A 270 -11.65 -13.35 -22.60
CA PRO A 270 -11.77 -14.67 -23.22
C PRO A 270 -10.82 -14.91 -24.42
N HIS A 271 -9.83 -14.05 -24.65
CA HIS A 271 -9.06 -14.05 -25.90
C HIS A 271 -8.28 -15.34 -26.09
N LYS A 272 -8.34 -15.90 -27.31
CA LYS A 272 -7.68 -17.15 -27.68
C LYS A 272 -6.19 -17.16 -27.37
N LEU A 273 -5.48 -16.06 -27.64
CA LEU A 273 -4.03 -15.97 -27.37
C LEU A 273 -3.69 -16.23 -25.89
N THR A 274 -4.53 -15.73 -24.98
CA THR A 274 -4.36 -15.95 -23.53
C THR A 274 -4.51 -17.43 -23.18
N TYR A 275 -5.49 -18.11 -23.79
CA TYR A 275 -5.70 -19.54 -23.59
C TYR A 275 -4.63 -20.41 -24.26
N ASP A 276 -4.09 -20.00 -25.41
CA ASP A 276 -2.93 -20.63 -26.04
C ASP A 276 -1.71 -20.58 -25.10
N TYR A 277 -1.46 -19.42 -24.49
CA TYR A 277 -0.38 -19.27 -23.50
C TYR A 277 -0.62 -20.10 -22.24
N ALA A 278 -1.84 -20.06 -21.70
CA ALA A 278 -2.25 -20.84 -20.54
C ALA A 278 -2.10 -22.35 -20.78
N LYS A 279 -2.51 -22.84 -21.96
CA LYS A 279 -2.32 -24.24 -22.36
C LYS A 279 -0.84 -24.62 -22.36
N ASN A 280 0.04 -23.77 -22.89
CA ASN A 280 1.47 -24.03 -22.91
C ASN A 280 2.07 -24.16 -21.51
N ILE A 281 1.70 -23.27 -20.58
CA ILE A 281 2.12 -23.37 -19.17
C ILE A 281 1.62 -24.69 -18.56
N LEU A 282 0.36 -25.04 -18.79
CA LEU A 282 -0.24 -26.26 -18.28
C LEU A 282 0.44 -27.52 -18.84
N MET A 283 0.79 -27.54 -20.13
CA MET A 283 1.53 -28.64 -20.76
C MET A 283 2.98 -28.73 -20.27
N LYS A 284 3.65 -27.59 -20.02
CA LYS A 284 4.98 -27.58 -19.39
C LYS A 284 4.91 -28.20 -17.99
N LYS A 285 3.91 -27.84 -17.20
CA LYS A 285 3.68 -28.41 -15.87
C LYS A 285 3.37 -29.91 -15.93
N HIS A 286 2.60 -30.33 -16.93
CA HIS A 286 2.32 -31.74 -17.21
C HIS A 286 3.61 -32.56 -17.38
N LYS A 287 4.56 -32.04 -18.16
CA LYS A 287 5.89 -32.63 -18.35
C LYS A 287 6.72 -32.64 -17.06
N THR A 288 6.71 -31.55 -16.29
CA THR A 288 7.43 -31.46 -15.00
C THR A 288 6.93 -32.49 -13.98
N LEU A 289 5.64 -32.83 -14.02
CA LEU A 289 5.04 -33.88 -13.18
C LEU A 289 5.29 -35.31 -13.70
N GLY A 290 6.06 -35.46 -14.78
CA GLY A 290 6.39 -36.76 -15.39
C GLY A 290 5.22 -37.37 -16.17
N ILE A 291 4.20 -36.60 -16.52
CA ILE A 291 3.02 -37.10 -17.22
C ILE A 291 3.21 -36.89 -18.73
N THR A 292 3.24 -37.98 -19.49
CA THR A 292 3.59 -37.98 -20.93
C THR A 292 2.39 -37.87 -21.86
N ASN A 293 1.27 -38.50 -21.51
CA ASN A 293 0.05 -38.50 -22.33
C ASN A 293 -0.66 -37.14 -22.23
N PRO A 294 -1.24 -36.59 -23.31
CA PRO A 294 -2.04 -35.37 -23.18
C PRO A 294 -3.25 -35.59 -22.24
N PRO A 295 -3.70 -34.57 -21.50
CA PRO A 295 -4.87 -34.71 -20.65
C PRO A 295 -6.12 -35.00 -21.48
N LYS A 296 -6.97 -35.92 -21.01
CA LYS A 296 -8.23 -36.28 -21.67
C LYS A 296 -9.21 -35.12 -21.70
N GLU A 297 -9.20 -34.29 -20.66
CA GLU A 297 -10.07 -33.14 -20.54
C GLU A 297 -9.38 -32.04 -19.71
N ILE A 298 -9.58 -30.78 -20.12
CA ILE A 298 -9.12 -29.60 -19.39
C ILE A 298 -10.35 -28.83 -18.94
N PHE A 299 -10.45 -28.59 -17.64
CA PHE A 299 -11.57 -27.87 -17.04
C PHE A 299 -11.17 -26.43 -16.72
N MET A 300 -12.03 -25.47 -17.05
CA MET A 300 -11.90 -24.09 -16.57
C MET A 300 -12.95 -23.83 -15.50
N VAL A 301 -12.51 -23.48 -14.29
CA VAL A 301 -13.40 -23.11 -13.20
C VAL A 301 -13.35 -21.60 -13.01
N GLY A 302 -14.50 -20.93 -13.17
CA GLY A 302 -14.62 -19.48 -13.09
C GLY A 302 -15.97 -19.04 -12.56
N ASP A 303 -16.10 -17.78 -12.20
CA ASP A 303 -17.34 -17.16 -11.70
C ASP A 303 -17.92 -16.14 -12.69
N ASN A 304 -17.20 -15.80 -13.76
CA ASN A 304 -17.61 -14.81 -14.75
C ASN A 304 -18.01 -15.44 -16.09
N PRO A 305 -19.30 -15.38 -16.49
CA PRO A 305 -19.74 -15.90 -17.78
C PRO A 305 -19.10 -15.24 -19.00
N GLU A 306 -18.87 -13.93 -18.95
CA GLU A 306 -18.35 -13.13 -20.07
C GLU A 306 -16.86 -13.36 -20.32
N SER A 307 -16.06 -13.72 -19.30
CA SER A 307 -14.62 -13.92 -19.46
C SER A 307 -14.23 -15.40 -19.33
N ASP A 308 -14.56 -16.05 -18.22
CA ASP A 308 -14.17 -17.45 -17.94
C ASP A 308 -14.92 -18.43 -18.83
N ILE A 309 -16.25 -18.39 -18.78
CA ILE A 309 -17.08 -19.40 -19.42
C ILE A 309 -17.06 -19.24 -20.93
N ARG A 310 -17.21 -18.01 -21.43
CA ARG A 310 -17.04 -17.68 -22.84
C ARG A 310 -15.66 -18.11 -23.35
N GLY A 311 -14.59 -17.76 -22.64
CA GLY A 311 -13.22 -18.10 -23.04
C GLY A 311 -13.00 -19.61 -23.10
N ALA A 312 -13.39 -20.33 -22.05
CA ALA A 312 -13.27 -21.78 -21.99
C ALA A 312 -14.06 -22.47 -23.10
N ASN A 313 -15.33 -22.10 -23.28
CA ASN A 313 -16.19 -22.67 -24.32
C ASN A 313 -15.61 -22.44 -25.72
N ASN A 314 -15.19 -21.21 -26.02
CA ASN A 314 -14.61 -20.86 -27.33
C ASN A 314 -13.30 -21.60 -27.62
N TYR A 315 -12.52 -21.91 -26.57
CA TYR A 315 -11.25 -22.60 -26.71
C TYR A 315 -11.39 -24.14 -26.71
N GLY A 316 -12.56 -24.67 -26.34
CA GLY A 316 -12.83 -26.10 -26.24
C GLY A 316 -12.47 -26.73 -24.89
N TRP A 317 -12.33 -25.93 -23.83
CA TRP A 317 -12.22 -26.42 -22.46
C TRP A 317 -13.60 -26.60 -21.83
N THR A 318 -13.71 -27.53 -20.88
CA THR A 318 -14.97 -27.79 -20.18
C THR A 318 -15.17 -26.77 -19.07
N SER A 319 -16.17 -25.90 -19.23
CA SER A 319 -16.45 -24.79 -18.34
C SER A 319 -17.26 -25.21 -17.11
N ILE A 320 -16.82 -24.76 -15.94
CA ILE A 320 -17.48 -24.94 -14.65
C ILE A 320 -17.69 -23.54 -14.06
N LEU A 321 -18.95 -23.16 -13.88
CA LEU A 321 -19.34 -21.87 -13.33
C LEU A 321 -19.65 -22.00 -11.85
N VAL A 322 -18.93 -21.27 -10.99
CA VAL A 322 -19.16 -21.29 -9.55
C VAL A 322 -20.01 -20.11 -9.09
N ARG A 323 -20.88 -20.35 -8.10
CA ARG A 323 -21.77 -19.31 -7.54
C ARG A 323 -21.14 -18.49 -6.40
N THR A 324 -19.84 -18.65 -6.16
CA THR A 324 -19.14 -17.92 -5.09
C THR A 324 -18.72 -16.49 -5.48
N GLY A 325 -18.88 -16.09 -6.74
CA GLY A 325 -18.43 -14.80 -7.29
C GLY A 325 -19.51 -14.01 -8.05
N ILE A 326 -19.18 -13.46 -9.24
CA ILE A 326 -20.05 -12.59 -10.04
C ILE A 326 -21.40 -13.25 -10.32
N PHE A 327 -21.36 -14.51 -10.73
CA PHE A 327 -22.55 -15.24 -11.11
C PHE A 327 -23.25 -15.83 -9.89
N GLN A 328 -24.57 -15.61 -9.79
CA GLN A 328 -25.43 -16.13 -8.71
C GLN A 328 -26.68 -16.86 -9.25
N GLY A 329 -26.87 -16.88 -10.57
CA GLY A 329 -28.04 -17.49 -11.23
C GLY A 329 -27.86 -18.98 -11.54
N ASP A 330 -28.80 -19.58 -12.28
CA ASP A 330 -28.81 -21.04 -12.50
C ASP A 330 -27.82 -21.55 -13.55
N ASN A 331 -27.77 -20.88 -14.69
CA ASN A 331 -26.69 -20.94 -15.65
C ASN A 331 -26.72 -19.65 -16.48
N SER A 332 -25.61 -19.26 -17.10
CA SER A 332 -25.62 -18.06 -17.93
C SER A 332 -26.44 -18.30 -19.19
N PRO A 333 -27.46 -17.48 -19.48
CA PRO A 333 -28.28 -17.63 -20.68
C PRO A 333 -27.47 -17.30 -21.95
N LYS A 334 -26.50 -16.39 -21.84
CA LYS A 334 -25.68 -15.94 -22.97
C LYS A 334 -24.48 -16.86 -23.22
N TYR A 335 -23.86 -17.36 -22.15
CA TYR A 335 -22.69 -18.25 -22.23
C TYR A 335 -22.84 -19.40 -21.24
N SER A 336 -23.66 -20.39 -21.60
CA SER A 336 -23.96 -21.51 -20.70
C SER A 336 -22.70 -22.33 -20.38
N ALA A 337 -22.46 -22.53 -19.09
CA ALA A 337 -21.40 -23.41 -18.62
C ALA A 337 -21.81 -24.88 -18.76
N LYS A 338 -20.85 -25.77 -18.94
CA LYS A 338 -21.11 -27.23 -18.96
C LYS A 338 -21.58 -27.76 -17.61
N HIS A 339 -21.17 -27.11 -16.52
CA HIS A 339 -21.67 -27.37 -15.19
C HIS A 339 -21.70 -26.09 -14.36
N VAL A 340 -22.70 -25.99 -13.47
CA VAL A 340 -22.80 -24.91 -12.49
C VAL A 340 -22.74 -25.55 -11.10
N SER A 341 -21.93 -24.97 -10.23
CA SER A 341 -21.67 -25.51 -8.90
C SER A 341 -21.68 -24.40 -7.85
N ASP A 342 -22.04 -24.75 -6.61
CA ASP A 342 -22.11 -23.77 -5.53
C ASP A 342 -20.74 -23.23 -5.14
N ASN A 343 -19.68 -24.04 -5.31
CA ASN A 343 -18.31 -23.66 -4.96
C ASN A 343 -17.27 -24.45 -5.78
N VAL A 344 -16.02 -24.00 -5.73
CA VAL A 344 -14.89 -24.62 -6.46
C VAL A 344 -14.65 -26.09 -6.08
N TRP A 345 -14.92 -26.49 -4.83
CA TRP A 345 -14.69 -27.87 -4.37
C TRP A 345 -15.68 -28.85 -4.99
N GLU A 346 -16.95 -28.47 -5.06
CA GLU A 346 -17.99 -29.26 -5.72
C GLU A 346 -17.81 -29.31 -7.23
N GLY A 347 -17.42 -28.20 -7.86
CA GLY A 347 -17.10 -28.16 -9.28
C GLY A 347 -15.98 -29.15 -9.64
N VAL A 348 -14.90 -29.16 -8.86
CA VAL A 348 -13.79 -30.12 -9.05
C VAL A 348 -14.24 -31.57 -8.77
N ARG A 349 -15.09 -31.80 -7.78
CA ARG A 349 -15.66 -33.13 -7.53
C ARG A 349 -16.46 -33.61 -8.74
N TRP A 350 -17.33 -32.77 -9.30
CA TRP A 350 -18.12 -33.10 -10.50
C TRP A 350 -17.19 -33.43 -11.68
N ALA A 351 -16.19 -32.59 -11.94
CA ALA A 351 -15.22 -32.80 -13.01
C ALA A 351 -14.51 -34.16 -12.89
N LEU A 352 -14.02 -34.48 -11.69
CA LEU A 352 -13.33 -35.75 -11.44
C LEU A 352 -14.27 -36.96 -11.50
N SER A 353 -15.55 -36.80 -11.14
CA SER A 353 -16.54 -37.89 -11.21
C SER A 353 -16.76 -38.42 -12.62
N LYS A 354 -16.45 -37.63 -13.65
CA LYS A 354 -16.48 -38.06 -15.06
C LYS A 354 -15.36 -39.03 -15.42
N HIS A 355 -14.27 -39.05 -14.66
CA HIS A 355 -13.03 -39.77 -14.98
C HIS A 355 -12.60 -40.76 -13.89
N VAL A 356 -13.18 -40.67 -12.70
CA VAL A 356 -12.81 -41.48 -11.52
C VAL A 356 -14.05 -42.16 -10.94
N PRO A 357 -14.02 -43.50 -10.73
CA PRO A 357 -15.12 -44.21 -10.09
C PRO A 357 -15.48 -43.62 -8.72
N ALA A 358 -16.78 -43.50 -8.43
CA ALA A 358 -17.30 -42.82 -7.25
C ALA A 358 -16.69 -43.33 -5.93
N ALA A 359 -16.47 -44.64 -5.79
CA ALA A 359 -15.84 -45.22 -4.60
C ALA A 359 -14.40 -44.71 -4.38
N LYS A 360 -13.59 -44.66 -5.45
CA LYS A 360 -12.21 -44.15 -5.40
C LYS A 360 -12.20 -42.63 -5.14
N LEU A 361 -13.11 -41.89 -5.76
CA LEU A 361 -13.23 -40.44 -5.58
C LEU A 361 -13.68 -40.06 -4.16
N ASN A 362 -14.69 -40.74 -3.63
CA ASN A 362 -15.18 -40.52 -2.27
C ASN A 362 -14.12 -40.85 -1.22
N LYS A 363 -13.34 -41.92 -1.43
CA LYS A 363 -12.19 -42.23 -0.58
C LYS A 363 -11.14 -41.11 -0.62
N SER A 364 -10.71 -40.69 -1.81
CA SER A 364 -9.64 -39.69 -1.95
C SER A 364 -10.05 -38.29 -1.46
N MET A 365 -11.27 -37.84 -1.77
CA MET A 365 -11.78 -36.54 -1.36
C MET A 365 -12.30 -36.53 0.08
N GLY A 366 -12.73 -37.68 0.60
CA GLY A 366 -13.18 -37.87 1.99
C GLY A 366 -12.05 -37.85 3.01
N GLU A 367 -10.85 -38.32 2.64
CA GLU A 367 -9.64 -38.23 3.47
C GLU A 367 -9.21 -36.79 3.80
N VAL A 368 -9.76 -35.77 3.11
CA VAL A 368 -9.49 -34.35 3.39
C VAL A 368 -10.30 -33.85 4.61
N ARG A 369 -10.60 -34.73 5.58
CA ARG A 369 -11.44 -34.50 6.79
C ARG A 369 -10.79 -33.62 7.88
N GLY A 370 -9.65 -32.99 7.62
CA GLY A 370 -8.83 -32.24 8.59
C GLY A 370 -9.37 -30.88 9.09
N PHE A 371 -10.66 -30.58 8.96
CA PHE A 371 -11.26 -29.40 9.60
C PHE A 371 -12.44 -29.85 10.47
N HIS A 372 -12.13 -30.58 11.53
CA HIS A 372 -13.08 -30.71 12.64
C HIS A 372 -13.40 -29.30 13.15
N THR A 373 -14.69 -28.97 13.14
CA THR A 373 -15.30 -28.04 14.07
C THR A 373 -15.05 -28.54 15.49
N SER A 374 -13.84 -28.33 16.01
CA SER A 374 -13.64 -28.41 17.45
C SER A 374 -14.38 -27.23 18.05
N SER A 375 -15.65 -27.45 18.37
CA SER A 375 -16.50 -26.56 19.15
C SER A 375 -16.08 -26.51 20.63
N ARG A 376 -14.86 -26.98 20.95
CA ARG A 376 -14.31 -26.94 22.30
C ARG A 376 -13.56 -25.62 22.49
N VAL A 377 -14.33 -24.65 22.98
CA VAL A 377 -13.87 -23.56 23.84
C VAL A 377 -12.86 -22.62 23.19
N LEU A 378 -13.37 -21.73 22.35
CA LEU A 378 -12.84 -20.36 22.28
C LEU A 378 -13.99 -19.35 22.43
N ASN A 379 -14.87 -19.59 23.41
CA ASN A 379 -15.80 -18.57 23.94
C ASN A 379 -15.07 -17.54 24.83
N THR A 380 -13.75 -17.40 24.67
CA THR A 380 -12.94 -16.37 25.34
C THR A 380 -12.11 -15.57 24.35
N VAL A 381 -12.56 -15.47 23.09
CA VAL A 381 -12.26 -14.28 22.29
C VAL A 381 -13.48 -13.39 22.34
N THR A 382 -13.61 -12.77 23.51
CA THR A 382 -14.11 -11.41 23.63
C THR A 382 -13.72 -10.63 22.38
N LYS A 383 -14.73 -10.10 21.69
CA LYS A 383 -14.67 -9.00 20.70
C LYS A 383 -13.28 -8.37 20.59
N SER A 384 -12.39 -9.04 19.88
CA SER A 384 -11.13 -8.46 19.41
C SER A 384 -11.31 -8.32 17.91
N ASN A 385 -12.16 -7.36 17.53
CA ASN A 385 -12.04 -6.72 16.24
C ASN A 385 -10.72 -5.96 16.21
N ASN A 386 -9.60 -6.69 16.24
CA ASN A 386 -8.30 -6.20 15.81
C ASN A 386 -8.07 -6.64 14.36
N SER A 387 -9.10 -6.50 13.53
CA SER A 387 -8.87 -6.22 12.12
C SER A 387 -8.08 -4.90 12.10
N LYS A 388 -6.75 -4.98 12.05
CA LYS A 388 -5.89 -3.82 11.83
C LYS A 388 -6.48 -3.10 10.61
N PRO A 389 -7.02 -1.88 10.78
CA PRO A 389 -7.57 -1.16 9.65
C PRO A 389 -6.47 -1.02 8.60
N ILE A 390 -6.87 -1.26 7.36
CA ILE A 390 -6.03 -1.17 6.17
C ILE A 390 -5.28 0.16 6.25
N GLN A 391 -3.96 0.11 6.46
CA GLN A 391 -3.11 1.29 6.50
C GLN A 391 -2.93 1.82 5.08
N ARG A 392 -3.95 2.50 4.57
CA ARG A 392 -3.73 3.45 3.49
C ARG A 392 -2.94 4.61 4.11
N PRO A 393 -1.86 5.11 3.49
CA PRO A 393 -1.31 6.39 3.86
C PRO A 393 -2.38 7.44 3.55
N LEU A 394 -3.28 7.67 4.51
CA LEU A 394 -4.23 8.76 4.45
C LEU A 394 -3.37 10.02 4.52
N ARG A 395 -3.20 10.70 3.38
CA ARG A 395 -2.85 12.11 3.40
C ARG A 395 -4.01 12.80 4.09
N GLU A 396 -3.82 13.10 5.37
CA GLU A 396 -4.83 13.74 6.19
C GLU A 396 -5.06 15.16 5.67
N ASN A 397 -6.31 15.62 5.75
CA ASN A 397 -6.59 17.02 5.47
C ASN A 397 -5.97 17.85 6.60
N ILE A 398 -4.92 18.62 6.27
CA ILE A 398 -4.24 19.51 7.22
C ILE A 398 -5.16 20.68 7.60
N PHE A 399 -6.10 21.06 6.70
CA PHE A 399 -7.05 22.16 6.90
C PHE A 399 -8.30 21.69 7.65
N THR A 400 -8.15 21.47 8.96
CA THR A 400 -9.26 21.25 9.89
C THR A 400 -9.50 22.49 10.74
N LEU A 401 -10.73 22.64 11.24
CA LEU A 401 -11.07 23.73 12.18
C LEU A 401 -10.14 23.75 13.41
N PRO A 402 -9.82 22.61 14.07
CA PRO A 402 -8.84 22.60 15.15
C PRO A 402 -7.46 23.14 14.72
N ASN A 403 -6.89 22.63 13.63
CA ASN A 403 -5.56 23.07 13.17
C ASN A 403 -5.54 24.56 12.79
N LEU A 404 -6.64 25.10 12.28
CA LEU A 404 -6.77 26.53 11.97
C LEU A 404 -6.73 27.39 13.25
N LEU A 405 -7.39 26.94 14.33
CA LEU A 405 -7.32 27.57 15.65
C LEU A 405 -5.90 27.47 16.23
N THR A 406 -5.23 26.32 16.10
CA THR A 406 -3.83 26.16 16.51
C THR A 406 -2.90 27.12 15.73
N PHE A 407 -3.13 27.27 14.43
CA PHE A 407 -2.37 28.18 13.58
C PHE A 407 -2.59 29.66 13.95
N SER A 408 -3.83 30.06 14.27
CA SER A 408 -4.09 31.41 14.75
C SER A 408 -3.41 31.69 16.10
N ARG A 409 -3.30 30.70 16.99
CA ARG A 409 -2.52 30.80 18.24
C ARG A 409 -1.03 30.99 17.97
N LEU A 410 -0.47 30.25 17.01
CA LEU A 410 0.94 30.38 16.62
C LEU A 410 1.28 31.81 16.13
N LEU A 411 0.37 32.43 15.37
CA LEU A 411 0.51 33.83 14.93
C LEU A 411 0.25 34.83 16.06
N SER A 412 -0.68 34.52 16.97
CA SER A 412 -1.02 35.38 18.11
C SER A 412 0.13 35.48 19.11
N ALA A 413 0.95 34.44 19.27
CA ALA A 413 2.07 34.44 20.22
C ALA A 413 3.06 35.63 20.07
N PRO A 414 3.70 35.85 18.90
CA PRO A 414 4.56 37.02 18.70
C PRO A 414 3.77 38.33 18.71
N LEU A 415 2.50 38.32 18.29
CA LEU A 415 1.63 39.49 18.35
C LEU A 415 1.37 39.94 19.79
N ILE A 416 1.10 39.03 20.73
CA ILE A 416 0.91 39.35 22.14
C ILE A 416 2.19 39.97 22.72
N ALA A 417 3.34 39.36 22.43
CA ALA A 417 4.64 39.89 22.86
C ALA A 417 4.90 41.30 22.32
N TYR A 418 4.60 41.55 21.05
CA TYR A 418 4.67 42.87 20.44
C TYR A 418 3.74 43.86 21.13
N LEU A 419 2.45 43.55 21.25
CA LEU A 419 1.46 44.43 21.88
C LEU A 419 1.85 44.80 23.31
N TYR A 420 2.38 43.85 24.08
CA TYR A 420 2.84 44.12 25.45
C TYR A 420 4.08 45.01 25.50
N ILE A 421 5.06 44.81 24.61
CA ILE A 421 6.28 45.66 24.54
C ILE A 421 5.92 47.11 24.21
N TYR A 422 4.93 47.32 23.34
CA TYR A 422 4.45 48.64 22.93
C TYR A 422 3.30 49.17 23.81
N ASP A 423 3.18 48.66 25.05
CA ASP A 423 2.24 49.15 26.07
C ASP A 423 0.74 49.06 25.71
N TYR A 424 0.38 48.26 24.70
CA TYR A 424 -1.00 47.87 24.39
C TYR A 424 -1.45 46.70 25.28
N THR A 425 -1.29 46.85 26.61
CA THR A 425 -1.45 45.79 27.61
C THR A 425 -2.85 45.15 27.61
N LYS A 426 -3.91 45.96 27.46
CA LYS A 426 -5.29 45.45 27.34
C LYS A 426 -5.46 44.54 26.12
N ALA A 427 -4.89 44.92 24.97
CA ALA A 427 -4.96 44.10 23.77
C ALA A 427 -4.14 42.82 23.93
N ALA A 428 -2.93 42.90 24.49
CA ALA A 428 -2.10 41.74 24.80
C ALA A 428 -2.84 40.74 25.72
N ALA A 429 -3.50 41.22 26.77
CA ALA A 429 -4.32 40.42 27.67
C ALA A 429 -5.51 39.75 26.93
N CYS A 430 -6.22 40.48 26.07
CA CYS A 430 -7.30 39.91 25.25
C CYS A 430 -6.81 38.80 24.32
N PHE A 431 -5.69 39.01 23.64
CA PHE A 431 -5.10 37.98 22.76
C PHE A 431 -4.55 36.79 23.55
N PHE A 432 -4.02 36.99 24.76
CA PHE A 432 -3.60 35.91 25.65
C PHE A 432 -4.80 35.06 26.09
N LEU A 433 -5.90 35.70 26.50
CA LEU A 433 -7.14 35.00 26.84
C LEU A 433 -7.74 34.28 25.62
N TYR A 434 -7.70 34.90 24.44
CA TYR A 434 -8.07 34.26 23.19
C TYR A 434 -7.24 33.00 22.93
N ALA A 435 -5.91 33.06 23.12
CA ALA A 435 -5.03 31.92 22.90
C ALA A 435 -5.33 30.77 23.88
N GLY A 436 -5.57 31.07 25.16
CA GLY A 436 -5.96 30.07 26.15
C GLY A 436 -7.35 29.48 25.89
N PHE A 437 -8.32 30.30 25.48
CA PHE A 437 -9.68 29.83 25.18
C PHE A 437 -9.71 28.96 23.93
N THR A 438 -8.99 29.35 22.88
CA THR A 438 -8.94 28.58 21.63
C THR A 438 -8.25 27.22 21.80
N ASP A 439 -7.29 27.06 22.71
CA ASP A 439 -6.70 25.77 23.11
C ASP A 439 -7.72 24.81 23.75
N LEU A 440 -8.64 25.35 24.55
CA LEU A 440 -9.70 24.51 25.13
C LEU A 440 -10.73 24.12 24.07
N VAL A 441 -11.07 25.05 23.18
CA VAL A 441 -12.08 24.88 22.13
C VAL A 441 -11.61 23.92 21.05
N ASP A 442 -10.37 24.03 20.56
CA ASP A 442 -9.87 23.14 19.51
C ASP A 442 -9.76 21.69 20.00
N GLY A 443 -9.27 21.47 21.22
CA GLY A 443 -9.22 20.16 21.84
C GLY A 443 -10.61 19.59 22.08
N TYR A 444 -11.59 20.43 22.42
CA TYR A 444 -12.99 20.02 22.54
C TYR A 444 -13.58 19.63 21.17
N ILE A 445 -13.39 20.45 20.13
CA ILE A 445 -13.86 20.18 18.77
C ILE A 445 -13.19 18.90 18.22
N ALA A 446 -11.88 18.76 18.37
CA ALA A 446 -11.14 17.59 17.91
C ALA A 446 -11.65 16.30 18.57
N ARG A 447 -11.94 16.31 19.87
CA ARG A 447 -12.51 15.14 20.58
C ARG A 447 -13.98 14.88 20.25
N LYS A 448 -14.79 15.93 20.09
CA LYS A 448 -16.24 15.81 19.84
C LYS A 448 -16.55 15.34 18.42
N PHE A 449 -15.77 15.82 17.45
CA PHE A 449 -15.97 15.55 16.03
C PHE A 449 -14.92 14.58 15.44
N ASP A 450 -14.09 13.97 16.28
CA ASP A 450 -13.02 13.05 15.88
C ASP A 450 -12.08 13.62 14.79
N LEU A 451 -11.81 14.91 14.87
CA LEU A 451 -10.98 15.66 13.91
C LEU A 451 -9.49 15.65 14.29
N GLY A 452 -9.03 14.59 14.96
CA GLY A 452 -7.62 14.42 15.29
C GLY A 452 -6.77 14.29 14.02
N SER A 453 -5.69 15.05 13.92
CA SER A 453 -4.73 14.94 12.82
C SER A 453 -3.29 14.85 13.34
N ILE A 454 -2.41 14.19 12.58
CA ILE A 454 -0.97 14.12 12.82
C ILE A 454 -0.39 15.54 12.84
N ALA A 455 -0.86 16.41 11.95
CA ALA A 455 -0.48 17.82 11.91
C ALA A 455 -0.82 18.51 13.24
N GLY A 456 -2.06 18.39 13.73
CA GLY A 456 -2.49 18.95 15.01
C GLY A 456 -1.65 18.43 16.18
N THR A 457 -1.31 17.14 16.19
CA THR A 457 -0.49 16.54 17.27
C THR A 457 0.91 17.15 17.39
N VAL A 458 1.42 17.78 16.32
CA VAL A 458 2.70 18.49 16.29
C VAL A 458 2.52 20.00 16.45
N LEU A 459 1.48 20.57 15.84
CA LEU A 459 1.21 21.99 15.87
C LEU A 459 0.78 22.46 17.27
N ASP A 460 0.00 21.70 18.03
CA ASP A 460 -0.48 22.16 19.35
C ASP A 460 0.69 22.38 20.33
N PRO A 461 1.60 21.41 20.55
CA PRO A 461 2.76 21.64 21.43
C PRO A 461 3.70 22.74 20.91
N LEU A 462 3.78 22.92 19.59
CA LEU A 462 4.57 23.99 18.98
C LEU A 462 3.96 25.36 19.27
N ALA A 463 2.65 25.51 19.11
CA ALA A 463 1.93 26.75 19.41
C ALA A 463 2.07 27.12 20.89
N ASP A 464 1.84 26.17 21.80
CA ASP A 464 2.03 26.37 23.24
C ASP A 464 3.45 26.83 23.57
N LYS A 465 4.47 26.15 23.04
CA LYS A 465 5.87 26.51 23.30
C LYS A 465 6.25 27.84 22.70
N THR A 466 5.71 28.20 21.56
CA THR A 466 5.93 29.50 20.92
C THR A 466 5.33 30.61 21.78
N LEU A 467 4.09 30.43 22.25
CA LEU A 467 3.44 31.35 23.18
C LEU A 467 4.27 31.52 24.46
N MET A 468 4.61 30.41 25.13
CA MET A 468 5.41 30.44 26.35
C MET A 468 6.74 31.16 26.15
N THR A 469 7.45 30.88 25.05
CA THR A 469 8.77 31.44 24.77
C THR A 469 8.68 32.94 24.45
N CYS A 470 7.77 33.33 23.55
CA CYS A 470 7.57 34.74 23.20
C CYS A 470 7.23 35.59 24.44
N LEU A 471 6.33 35.11 25.29
CA LEU A 471 5.92 35.84 26.49
C LEU A 471 7.00 35.87 27.56
N THR A 472 7.71 34.77 27.77
CA THR A 472 8.84 34.72 28.72
C THR A 472 9.94 35.71 28.32
N ILE A 473 10.30 35.76 27.03
CA ILE A 473 11.27 36.73 26.51
C ILE A 473 10.75 38.16 26.68
N CYS A 474 9.51 38.41 26.25
CA CYS A 474 8.87 39.73 26.34
C CYS A 474 8.86 40.27 27.78
N LEU A 475 8.42 39.45 28.74
CA LEU A 475 8.35 39.83 30.16
C LEU A 475 9.73 39.99 30.80
N ALA A 476 10.74 39.26 30.34
CA ALA A 476 12.12 39.45 30.78
C ALA A 476 12.72 40.75 30.24
N VAL A 477 12.45 41.07 28.96
CA VAL A 477 12.89 42.34 28.33
C VAL A 477 12.23 43.55 28.98
N ARG A 478 10.98 43.42 29.43
CA ARG A 478 10.27 44.45 30.19
C ARG A 478 10.60 44.46 31.68
N GLU A 479 11.54 43.64 32.13
CA GLU A 479 11.97 43.49 33.53
C GLU A 479 10.86 43.07 34.51
N THR A 480 9.65 42.78 34.02
CA THR A 480 8.52 42.25 34.78
C THR A 480 8.81 40.84 35.31
N MET A 481 9.56 40.04 34.55
CA MET A 481 10.05 38.72 34.96
C MET A 481 11.56 38.77 35.19
N PRO A 482 12.07 38.26 36.33
CA PRO A 482 13.51 38.17 36.55
C PRO A 482 14.21 37.37 35.44
N LEU A 483 15.29 37.91 34.89
CA LEU A 483 16.04 37.29 33.81
C LEU A 483 16.52 35.87 34.19
N THR A 484 16.88 35.65 35.46
CA THR A 484 17.29 34.34 35.98
C THR A 484 16.19 33.28 35.83
N LEU A 485 14.94 33.64 36.13
CA LEU A 485 13.78 32.75 35.96
C LEU A 485 13.48 32.52 34.49
N ALA A 486 13.53 33.58 33.67
CA ALA A 486 13.31 33.47 32.23
C ALA A 486 14.35 32.56 31.56
N SER A 487 15.64 32.73 31.89
CA SER A 487 16.72 31.86 31.42
C SER A 487 16.53 30.42 31.85
N LEU A 488 16.06 30.18 33.08
CA LEU A 488 15.75 28.83 33.57
C LEU A 488 14.61 28.17 32.78
N ILE A 489 13.52 28.89 32.52
CA ILE A 489 12.36 28.40 31.75
C ILE A 489 12.78 28.05 30.32
N ILE A 490 13.39 29.02 29.61
CA ILE A 490 13.79 28.85 28.21
C ILE A 490 14.87 27.78 28.09
N GLY A 491 15.90 27.81 28.96
CA GLY A 491 16.97 26.84 28.96
C GLY A 491 16.46 25.41 29.14
N ARG A 492 15.52 25.19 30.07
CA ARG A 492 14.86 23.90 30.27
C ARG A 492 14.15 23.43 29.00
N ASP A 493 13.40 24.30 28.35
CA ASP A 493 12.63 23.95 27.16
C ASP A 493 13.54 23.66 25.95
N VAL A 494 14.59 24.44 25.75
CA VAL A 494 15.62 24.19 24.72
C VAL A 494 16.30 22.82 24.94
N LEU A 495 16.63 22.47 26.19
CA LEU A 495 17.20 21.17 26.53
C LEU A 495 16.24 20.01 26.20
N LEU A 496 14.95 20.15 26.49
CA LEU A 496 13.96 19.13 26.16
C LEU A 496 13.77 18.97 24.64
N VAL A 497 13.61 20.08 23.92
CA VAL A 497 13.41 20.08 22.47
C VAL A 497 14.63 19.50 21.75
N SER A 498 15.85 19.86 22.17
CA SER A 498 17.09 19.31 21.62
C SER A 498 17.23 17.81 21.90
N ALA A 499 16.91 17.34 23.10
CA ALA A 499 16.92 15.91 23.43
C ALA A 499 15.93 15.11 22.57
N VAL A 500 14.69 15.58 22.41
CA VAL A 500 13.68 14.95 21.53
C VAL A 500 14.18 14.91 20.08
N SER A 501 14.69 16.04 19.60
CA SER A 501 15.19 16.18 18.23
C SER A 501 16.35 15.23 17.95
N TYR A 502 17.31 15.12 18.87
CA TYR A 502 18.43 14.19 18.77
C TYR A 502 17.96 12.72 18.74
N LEU A 503 17.02 12.34 19.61
CA LEU A 503 16.49 10.99 19.65
C LEU A 503 15.68 10.65 18.39
N ARG A 504 14.86 11.59 17.90
CA ARG A 504 14.15 11.47 16.62
C ARG A 504 15.15 11.19 15.50
N TYR A 505 16.20 12.01 15.36
CA TYR A 505 17.25 11.82 14.36
C TYR A 505 17.95 10.46 14.46
N LYS A 506 18.21 9.97 15.68
CA LYS A 506 18.82 8.65 15.90
C LYS A 506 17.89 7.51 15.48
N SER A 507 16.60 7.62 15.78
CA SER A 507 15.56 6.62 15.53
C SER A 507 15.03 6.56 14.09
N LEU A 508 15.36 7.54 13.24
CA LEU A 508 14.98 7.53 11.83
C LEU A 508 15.57 6.32 11.10
N PRO A 509 14.76 5.54 10.35
CA PRO A 509 15.26 4.49 9.48
C PRO A 509 16.10 5.09 8.35
N ALA A 510 17.14 4.36 7.92
CA ALA A 510 17.97 4.79 6.80
C ALA A 510 17.13 4.82 5.49
N PRO A 511 17.43 5.74 4.55
CA PRO A 511 18.39 6.83 4.63
C PRO A 511 17.90 8.00 5.51
N LYS A 512 18.83 8.63 6.25
CA LYS A 512 18.57 9.80 7.11
C LYS A 512 18.73 11.09 6.33
N THR A 513 17.63 11.66 5.85
CA THR A 513 17.62 12.93 5.11
C THR A 513 16.94 14.04 5.91
N PHE A 514 17.26 15.30 5.61
CA PHE A 514 16.66 16.47 6.26
C PHE A 514 15.13 16.49 6.09
N ARG A 515 14.61 16.22 4.89
CA ARG A 515 13.16 16.14 4.64
C ARG A 515 12.45 15.11 5.52
N ARG A 516 13.03 13.92 5.72
CA ARG A 516 12.46 12.89 6.61
C ARG A 516 12.52 13.26 8.08
N PHE A 517 13.49 14.07 8.49
CA PHE A 517 13.52 14.57 9.85
C PHE A 517 12.29 15.44 10.16
N PHE A 518 11.93 16.31 9.20
CA PHE A 518 10.72 17.15 9.24
C PHE A 518 9.44 16.45 8.76
N ASP A 519 9.52 15.19 8.32
CA ASP A 519 8.35 14.39 8.00
C ASP A 519 7.71 13.87 9.29
N PHE A 520 6.74 14.63 9.80
CA PHE A 520 6.01 14.32 11.02
C PHE A 520 5.12 13.07 10.90
N ALA A 521 4.85 12.58 9.68
CA ALA A 521 4.08 11.37 9.47
C ALA A 521 4.84 10.10 9.84
N ILE A 522 6.15 10.17 10.09
CA ILE A 522 6.97 9.03 10.53
C ILE A 522 7.00 9.01 12.07
N PRO A 523 6.26 8.11 12.75
CA PRO A 523 6.24 8.02 14.20
C PRO A 523 7.48 7.25 14.66
N THR A 524 8.53 7.98 15.06
CA THR A 524 9.78 7.35 15.50
C THR A 524 9.91 7.37 17.03
N THR A 525 9.81 8.55 17.64
CA THR A 525 9.96 8.75 19.08
C THR A 525 8.92 9.74 19.61
N GLU A 526 8.15 9.31 20.61
CA GLU A 526 7.28 10.18 21.41
C GLU A 526 7.91 10.40 22.79
N LEU A 527 7.89 11.65 23.27
CA LEU A 527 8.32 12.00 24.61
C LEU A 527 7.08 12.21 25.48
N LYS A 528 6.86 11.32 26.45
CA LYS A 528 5.70 11.43 27.34
C LYS A 528 5.95 12.50 28.39
N PRO A 529 5.11 13.54 28.49
CA PRO A 529 5.30 14.56 29.50
C PRO A 529 5.10 13.98 30.90
N THR A 530 6.06 14.25 31.78
CA THR A 530 5.97 13.83 33.19
C THR A 530 4.87 14.61 33.90
N ARG A 531 4.29 14.05 34.96
CA ARG A 531 3.27 14.77 35.76
C ARG A 531 3.81 16.09 36.31
N ILE A 532 5.06 16.10 36.75
CA ILE A 532 5.76 17.30 37.24
C ILE A 532 5.88 18.34 36.11
N SER A 533 6.22 17.91 34.90
CA SER A 533 6.29 18.82 33.75
C SER A 533 4.93 19.43 33.40
N LYS A 534 3.83 18.68 33.51
CA LYS A 534 2.48 19.23 33.26
C LYS A 534 2.10 20.30 34.28
N TRP A 535 2.32 20.02 35.56
CA TRP A 535 2.10 21.00 36.63
C TRP A 535 2.98 22.23 36.46
N ASN A 536 4.26 22.04 36.10
CA ASN A 536 5.14 23.18 35.85
C ASN A 536 4.65 24.03 34.67
N THR A 537 4.24 23.44 33.54
CA THR A 537 3.66 24.21 32.43
C THR A 537 2.41 24.98 32.85
N ALA A 538 1.51 24.36 33.63
CA ALA A 538 0.32 25.03 34.14
C ALA A 538 0.66 26.22 35.06
N LEU A 539 1.63 26.05 35.96
CA LEU A 539 2.11 27.12 36.84
C LEU A 539 2.82 28.24 36.06
N GLN A 540 3.57 27.90 35.00
CA GLN A 540 4.17 28.91 34.13
C GLN A 540 3.09 29.69 33.36
N LEU A 541 2.06 29.03 32.81
CA LEU A 541 0.94 29.73 32.16
C LEU A 541 0.18 30.64 33.14
N LEU A 542 -0.04 30.19 34.38
CA LEU A 542 -0.64 31.01 35.43
C LEU A 542 0.22 32.25 35.72
N LEU A 543 1.55 32.08 35.83
CA LEU A 543 2.47 33.18 36.03
C LEU A 543 2.45 34.17 34.87
N LEU A 544 2.54 33.68 33.62
CA LEU A 544 2.48 34.54 32.44
C LEU A 544 1.16 35.30 32.37
N GLY A 545 0.05 34.63 32.65
CA GLY A 545 -1.27 35.25 32.71
C GLY A 545 -1.34 36.36 33.75
N LEU A 546 -0.82 36.10 34.96
CA LEU A 546 -0.76 37.10 36.02
C LEU A 546 0.08 38.31 35.60
N LEU A 547 1.28 38.12 35.05
CA LEU A 547 2.18 39.22 34.70
C LEU A 547 1.67 40.06 33.52
N ILE A 548 1.01 39.44 32.55
CA ILE A 548 0.43 40.14 31.39
C ILE A 548 -0.81 40.93 31.82
N THR A 549 -1.59 40.39 32.76
CA THR A 549 -2.84 41.03 33.23
C THR A 549 -2.63 41.96 34.42
N GLU A 550 -1.51 41.90 35.13
CA GLU A 550 -1.23 42.77 36.28
C GLU A 550 -1.45 44.27 35.99
N PRO A 551 -0.99 44.85 34.87
CA PRO A 551 -1.21 46.27 34.57
C PRO A 551 -2.69 46.67 34.41
N ILE A 552 -3.59 45.70 34.24
CA ILE A 552 -5.04 45.93 34.08
C ILE A 552 -5.85 45.50 35.31
N LEU A 553 -5.23 44.90 36.32
CA LEU A 553 -5.92 44.48 37.54
C LEU A 553 -6.24 45.70 38.42
N PRO A 554 -7.45 45.77 39.01
CA PRO A 554 -7.83 46.89 39.88
C PRO A 554 -7.24 46.80 41.29
N PHE A 555 -6.53 45.71 41.61
CA PHE A 555 -5.90 45.45 42.90
C PHE A 555 -4.42 45.14 42.71
N ASP A 556 -3.62 45.45 43.73
CA ASP A 556 -2.20 45.12 43.72
C ASP A 556 -1.99 43.61 43.88
N ALA A 557 -1.55 42.97 42.81
CA ALA A 557 -1.22 41.54 42.78
C ALA A 557 0.27 41.28 43.05
N SER A 558 1.05 42.30 43.42
CA SER A 558 2.51 42.18 43.56
C SER A 558 2.91 41.17 44.62
N PHE A 559 2.11 41.01 45.68
CA PHE A 559 2.34 40.03 46.74
C PHE A 559 2.38 38.58 46.22
N ALA A 560 1.69 38.29 45.11
CA ALA A 560 1.62 36.95 44.52
C ALA A 560 2.81 36.64 43.60
N LYS A 561 3.47 37.66 43.03
CA LYS A 561 4.56 37.48 42.06
C LYS A 561 5.75 36.73 42.64
N SER A 562 6.28 37.20 43.77
CA SER A 562 7.48 36.62 44.38
C SER A 562 7.29 35.13 44.75
N PRO A 563 6.24 34.72 45.47
CA PRO A 563 5.98 33.30 45.72
C PRO A 563 5.84 32.50 44.42
N LEU A 564 5.13 33.04 43.43
CA LEU A 564 4.90 32.34 42.17
C LEU A 564 6.19 32.18 41.35
N PHE A 565 7.10 33.16 41.40
CA PHE A 565 8.44 33.04 40.82
C PHE A 565 9.23 31.88 41.43
N TYR A 566 9.26 31.77 42.76
CA TYR A 566 9.94 30.67 43.44
C TYR A 566 9.29 29.32 43.14
N ILE A 567 7.95 29.25 43.17
CA ILE A 567 7.20 28.02 42.85
C ILE A 567 7.49 27.57 41.41
N VAL A 568 7.42 28.50 40.45
CA VAL A 568 7.70 28.20 39.03
C VAL A 568 9.15 27.79 38.85
N GLY A 569 10.11 28.50 39.47
CA GLY A 569 11.53 28.16 39.41
C GLY A 569 11.82 26.76 39.96
N CYS A 570 11.37 26.48 41.18
CA CYS A 570 11.52 25.17 41.82
C CYS A 570 10.87 24.05 40.99
N THR A 571 9.65 24.26 40.47
CA THR A 571 8.96 23.26 39.66
C THR A 571 9.58 23.10 38.27
N THR A 572 10.25 24.12 37.72
CA THR A 572 10.99 24.02 36.45
C THR A 572 12.26 23.17 36.62
N ILE A 573 12.99 23.35 37.73
CA ILE A 573 14.12 22.49 38.08
C ILE A 573 13.65 21.04 38.31
N ALA A 574 12.59 20.85 39.11
CA ALA A 574 12.01 19.54 39.37
C ALA A 574 11.52 18.85 38.09
N SER A 575 10.94 19.60 37.15
CA SER A 575 10.53 19.11 35.83
C SER A 575 11.74 18.60 35.03
N GLY A 576 12.80 19.40 34.92
CA GLY A 576 14.04 18.99 34.25
C GLY A 576 14.64 17.73 34.87
N ALA A 577 14.78 17.69 36.20
CA ALA A 577 15.28 16.52 36.92
C ALA A 577 14.38 15.28 36.71
N SER A 578 13.06 15.47 36.66
CA SER A 578 12.10 14.38 36.43
C SER A 578 12.31 13.69 35.08
N TYR A 579 12.69 14.43 34.04
CA TYR A 579 13.01 13.83 32.73
C TYR A 579 14.31 13.02 32.75
N CYS A 580 15.30 13.43 33.54
CA CYS A 580 16.55 12.70 33.71
C CYS A 580 16.36 11.40 34.52
N ILE A 581 15.51 11.42 35.55
CA ILE A 581 15.31 10.28 36.47
C ILE A 581 14.34 9.24 35.88
N SER A 582 13.30 9.68 35.17
CA SER A 582 12.25 8.80 34.65
C SER A 582 12.76 7.96 33.46
N ARG A 583 12.97 6.66 33.69
CA ARG A 583 13.41 5.69 32.67
C ARG A 583 12.40 5.45 31.54
N ASN A 584 11.11 5.70 31.79
CA ASN A 584 10.01 5.39 30.86
C ASN A 584 9.54 6.59 30.03
N THR A 585 10.30 7.69 30.01
CA THR A 585 9.89 8.91 29.30
C THR A 585 10.01 8.78 27.78
N PHE A 586 10.93 7.93 27.31
CA PHE A 586 11.24 7.74 25.90
C PHE A 586 10.68 6.41 25.41
N ARG A 587 9.75 6.44 24.45
CA ARG A 587 9.27 5.23 23.79
C ARG A 587 9.62 5.27 22.31
N ASN A 588 10.40 4.28 21.88
CA ASN A 588 10.75 4.07 20.48
C ASN A 588 9.58 3.30 19.81
N ILE A 589 8.80 3.98 18.98
CA ILE A 589 7.59 3.39 18.38
C ILE A 589 7.97 2.32 17.34
N GLY A 590 9.11 2.52 16.66
CA GLY A 590 9.57 1.65 15.57
C GLY A 590 9.86 0.19 15.94
N LYS A 591 10.09 -0.15 17.22
CA LYS A 591 10.37 -1.54 17.63
C LYS A 591 9.19 -2.30 18.23
N SER A 592 8.18 -1.63 18.80
CA SER A 592 7.08 -2.34 19.48
C SER A 592 6.01 -2.92 18.56
N LYS A 593 6.03 -2.62 17.25
CA LYS A 593 5.08 -3.20 16.27
C LYS A 593 5.65 -4.39 15.48
N LEU A 594 6.90 -4.79 15.74
CA LEU A 594 7.58 -5.93 15.09
C LEU A 594 7.66 -7.19 15.97
N GLN A 595 7.22 -7.12 17.22
CA GLN A 595 6.81 -8.29 18.02
C GLN A 595 5.29 -8.40 17.96
#